data_AF-A0A2M9CQ02-F1
#
_entry.id   AF-A0A2M9CQ02-F1
#
_cell.length_a   1.000
_cell.length_b   1.000
_cell.length_c   1.000
_cell.angle_alpha   90.00
_cell.angle_beta   90.00
_cell.angle_gamma   90.00
#
_symmetry.space_group_name_H-M   'P 1'
#
loop_
_entity.id
_entity.type
_entity.pdbx_description
1 polymer ?
#
loop_
_entity_poly.entity_id
_entity_poly.type
_entity_poly.pdbx_seq_one_letter_code
_entity_poly.pdbx_strand_id
1 'polypeptide(L)'
;MRLDGRVSERTRSVRKRVRLRLLTEAIYRSLPRAVRYRARMLIWVNGPFEVGKTQTVHEIARRLPGSVVCDPEHIGFGLQRSTPPALRPDFQDFAAWRAGVVEVLDLALRGAGGDVVVPMTVTSPRYLDETVGRLRELGHDVGHVALLARRETVVRRLAGRGAGVGAIAARVGMTRVGLRREAWALEQLDRGLDALSAPVFAEHVVTDDRTVPEVADEIARLWGLALRPSTDGRLVGGLRRVVTSVRHIRR
;
A
#
# COMPACT_ATOMS: atom_id res chain seq x y z
N MET A 1 -52.43 4.34 -6.45
CA MET A 1 -51.83 3.10 -5.91
C MET A 1 -50.96 2.44 -6.99
N ARG A 2 -49.69 2.86 -7.12
CA ARG A 2 -48.69 2.32 -8.07
C ARG A 2 -47.30 2.40 -7.42
N LEU A 3 -47.02 1.56 -6.43
CA LEU A 3 -45.69 1.51 -5.78
C LEU A 3 -45.06 0.10 -5.74
N ASP A 4 -45.82 -0.98 -5.97
CA ASP A 4 -45.31 -2.36 -5.84
C ASP A 4 -44.50 -2.89 -7.03
N GLY A 5 -44.66 -2.31 -8.24
CA GLY A 5 -43.98 -2.82 -9.44
C GLY A 5 -42.47 -2.55 -9.50
N ARG A 6 -42.01 -1.42 -8.96
CA ARG A 6 -40.59 -0.98 -9.09
C ARG A 6 -39.64 -1.68 -8.12
N VAL A 7 -40.14 -2.12 -6.96
CA VAL A 7 -39.33 -2.85 -5.97
C VAL A 7 -39.07 -4.27 -6.47
N SER A 8 -40.08 -4.93 -7.05
CA SER A 8 -39.98 -6.28 -7.62
C SER A 8 -38.96 -6.37 -8.78
N GLU A 9 -38.93 -5.37 -9.67
CA GLU A 9 -37.96 -5.31 -10.76
C GLU A 9 -36.52 -5.07 -10.28
N ARG A 10 -36.32 -4.20 -9.28
CA ARG A 10 -35.00 -4.00 -8.67
C ARG A 10 -34.48 -5.27 -8.01
N THR A 11 -35.31 -5.98 -7.26
CA THR A 11 -34.90 -7.22 -6.58
C THR A 11 -34.61 -8.35 -7.57
N ARG A 12 -35.39 -8.46 -8.67
CA ARG A 12 -35.07 -9.36 -9.79
C ARG A 12 -33.76 -9.00 -10.47
N SER A 13 -33.52 -7.71 -10.72
CA SER A 13 -32.31 -7.21 -11.37
C SER A 13 -31.04 -7.45 -10.53
N VAL A 14 -31.14 -7.29 -9.21
CA VAL A 14 -30.05 -7.59 -8.26
C VAL A 14 -29.80 -9.09 -8.21
N ARG A 15 -30.84 -9.93 -8.06
CA ARG A 15 -30.69 -11.39 -8.06
C ARG A 15 -30.13 -11.93 -9.38
N LYS A 16 -30.51 -11.35 -10.51
CA LYS A 16 -29.99 -11.72 -11.84
C LYS A 16 -28.51 -11.35 -11.96
N ARG A 17 -28.09 -10.18 -11.46
CA ARG A 17 -26.67 -9.76 -11.42
C ARG A 17 -25.83 -10.61 -10.48
N VAL A 18 -26.32 -10.94 -9.29
CA VAL A 18 -25.65 -11.83 -8.34
C VAL A 18 -25.50 -13.23 -8.94
N ARG A 19 -26.56 -13.77 -9.54
CA ARG A 19 -26.52 -15.08 -10.20
C ARG A 19 -25.59 -15.10 -11.41
N LEU A 20 -25.56 -14.03 -12.21
CA LEU A 20 -24.64 -13.90 -13.33
C LEU A 20 -23.19 -13.85 -12.85
N ARG A 21 -22.90 -13.08 -11.78
CA ARG A 21 -21.56 -13.01 -11.16
C ARG A 21 -21.11 -14.38 -10.63
N LEU A 22 -21.98 -15.11 -9.94
CA LEU A 22 -21.69 -16.45 -9.41
C LEU A 22 -21.49 -17.49 -10.53
N LEU A 23 -22.27 -17.39 -11.62
CA LEU A 23 -22.10 -18.24 -12.80
C LEU A 23 -20.77 -17.95 -13.51
N THR A 24 -20.41 -16.68 -13.69
CA THR A 24 -19.11 -16.30 -14.25
C THR A 24 -17.96 -16.81 -13.39
N GLU A 25 -18.11 -16.76 -12.07
CA GLU A 25 -17.09 -17.20 -11.11
C GLU A 25 -16.93 -18.73 -11.09
N ALA A 26 -18.03 -19.47 -11.18
CA ALA A 26 -18.01 -20.93 -11.30
C ALA A 26 -17.39 -21.38 -12.63
N ILE A 27 -17.76 -20.73 -13.74
CA ILE A 27 -17.19 -20.97 -15.06
C ILE A 27 -15.69 -20.64 -15.06
N TYR A 28 -15.29 -19.52 -14.47
CA TYR A 28 -13.88 -19.13 -14.32
C TYR A 28 -13.06 -20.16 -13.52
N ARG A 29 -13.58 -20.65 -12.39
CA ARG A 29 -12.93 -21.69 -11.57
C ARG A 29 -12.81 -23.03 -12.29
N SER A 30 -13.70 -23.31 -13.25
CA SER A 30 -13.68 -24.55 -14.03
C SER A 30 -12.67 -24.52 -15.20
N LEU A 31 -12.15 -23.36 -15.59
CA LEU A 31 -11.17 -23.26 -16.69
C LEU A 31 -9.75 -23.68 -16.26
N PRO A 32 -8.97 -24.32 -17.17
CA PRO A 32 -7.57 -24.68 -16.95
C PRO A 32 -6.73 -23.47 -16.52
N ARG A 33 -5.77 -23.69 -15.62
CA ARG A 33 -4.95 -22.62 -15.00
C ARG A 33 -4.22 -21.73 -16.02
N ALA A 34 -3.93 -22.24 -17.21
CA ALA A 34 -3.29 -21.53 -18.32
C ALA A 34 -4.24 -20.60 -19.12
N VAL A 35 -5.56 -20.78 -19.02
CA VAL A 35 -6.59 -20.01 -19.75
C VAL A 35 -7.29 -18.98 -18.85
N ARG A 36 -7.04 -19.04 -17.54
CA ARG A 36 -7.49 -18.00 -16.61
C ARG A 36 -6.74 -16.71 -16.94
N TYR A 37 -7.44 -15.68 -17.43
CA TYR A 37 -7.02 -14.30 -17.15
C TYR A 37 -6.80 -14.24 -15.64
N ARG A 38 -5.55 -14.04 -15.19
CA ARG A 38 -5.26 -13.94 -13.77
C ARG A 38 -6.16 -12.83 -13.22
N ALA A 39 -7.03 -13.15 -12.25
CA ALA A 39 -7.79 -12.11 -11.56
C ALA A 39 -6.77 -11.12 -11.01
N ARG A 40 -6.96 -9.83 -11.33
CA ARG A 40 -6.04 -8.77 -10.95
C ARG A 40 -6.12 -8.59 -9.45
N MET A 41 -4.96 -8.58 -8.80
CA MET A 41 -4.86 -8.48 -7.36
C MET A 41 -4.44 -7.07 -6.95
N LEU A 42 -5.00 -6.62 -5.83
CA LEU A 42 -4.48 -5.50 -5.07
C LEU A 42 -3.47 -6.01 -4.05
N ILE A 43 -2.24 -5.52 -4.10
CA ILE A 43 -1.19 -5.82 -3.11
C ILE A 43 -0.98 -4.60 -2.24
N TRP A 44 -1.59 -4.61 -1.06
CA TRP A 44 -1.47 -3.56 -0.06
C TRP A 44 -0.29 -3.85 0.87
N VAL A 45 0.80 -3.09 0.69
CA VAL A 45 2.02 -3.17 1.49
C VAL A 45 1.96 -2.12 2.59
N ASN A 46 1.53 -2.55 3.77
CA ASN A 46 1.48 -1.80 5.01
C ASN A 46 2.82 -1.87 5.76
N GLY A 47 3.03 -1.03 6.77
CA GLY A 47 4.29 -0.99 7.52
C GLY A 47 4.55 0.39 8.11
N PRO A 48 5.34 0.51 9.20
CA PRO A 48 5.66 1.81 9.78
C PRO A 48 6.52 2.66 8.81
N PHE A 49 6.68 3.94 9.11
CA PHE A 49 7.57 4.81 8.35
C PHE A 49 8.97 4.18 8.25
N GLU A 50 9.59 4.33 7.08
CA GLU A 50 11.00 3.93 6.82
C GLU A 50 11.36 2.44 6.89
N VAL A 51 10.37 1.55 7.06
CA VAL A 51 10.59 0.08 6.96
C VAL A 51 10.93 -0.39 5.55
N GLY A 52 10.78 0.47 4.53
CA GLY A 52 11.14 0.16 3.14
C GLY A 52 9.96 -0.12 2.21
N LYS A 53 8.73 0.26 2.58
CA LYS A 53 7.51 0.04 1.79
C LYS A 53 7.63 0.54 0.35
N THR A 54 7.94 1.82 0.18
CA THR A 54 8.01 2.45 -1.15
C THR A 54 9.03 1.74 -2.04
N GLN A 55 10.19 1.39 -1.48
CA GLN A 55 11.24 0.66 -2.20
C GLN A 55 10.75 -0.74 -2.61
N THR A 56 10.10 -1.46 -1.69
CA THR A 56 9.56 -2.80 -1.91
C THR A 56 8.47 -2.81 -2.97
N VAL A 57 7.54 -1.86 -2.90
CA VAL A 57 6.45 -1.70 -3.88
C VAL A 57 6.99 -1.41 -5.28
N HIS A 58 7.98 -0.52 -5.40
CA HIS A 58 8.60 -0.23 -6.70
C HIS A 58 9.41 -1.42 -7.23
N GLU A 59 10.04 -2.21 -6.36
CA GLU A 59 10.73 -3.43 -6.76
C GLU A 59 9.76 -4.49 -7.28
N ILE A 60 8.63 -4.69 -6.59
CA ILE A 60 7.53 -5.55 -7.06
C ILE A 60 7.04 -5.05 -8.43
N ALA A 61 6.69 -3.77 -8.55
CA ALA A 61 6.10 -3.23 -9.77
C ALA A 61 7.04 -3.34 -10.98
N ARG A 62 8.34 -3.16 -10.76
CA ARG A 62 9.38 -3.35 -11.79
C ARG A 62 9.46 -4.80 -12.26
N ARG A 63 9.29 -5.75 -11.35
CA ARG A 63 9.46 -7.19 -11.60
C ARG A 63 8.16 -7.88 -11.97
N LEU A 64 7.01 -7.22 -11.80
CA LEU A 64 5.67 -7.72 -12.12
C LEU A 64 5.11 -6.98 -13.35
N PRO A 65 5.21 -7.57 -14.56
CA PRO A 65 4.82 -6.89 -15.79
C PRO A 65 3.36 -6.48 -15.83
N GLY A 66 3.10 -5.25 -16.29
CA GLY A 66 1.74 -4.71 -16.40
C GLY A 66 1.14 -4.24 -15.07
N SER A 67 1.85 -4.41 -13.95
CA SER A 67 1.43 -3.86 -12.67
C SER A 67 1.63 -2.35 -12.60
N VAL A 68 0.85 -1.71 -11.75
CA VAL A 68 0.91 -0.26 -11.50
C VAL A 68 1.04 0.02 -10.00
N VAL A 69 1.75 1.10 -9.67
CA VAL A 69 1.82 1.59 -8.29
C VAL A 69 0.77 2.68 -8.10
N CYS A 70 -0.12 2.49 -7.13
CA CYS A 70 -1.08 3.51 -6.72
C CYS A 70 -0.78 3.92 -5.28
N ASP A 71 -0.34 5.16 -5.09
CA ASP A 71 0.00 5.72 -3.77
C ASP A 71 -1.19 6.52 -3.20
N PRO A 72 -1.86 6.03 -2.13
CA PRO A 72 -2.98 6.71 -1.47
C PRO A 72 -2.60 8.06 -0.85
N GLU A 73 -1.32 8.32 -0.58
CA GLU A 73 -0.87 9.59 -0.03
C GLU A 73 -1.16 10.76 -0.98
N HIS A 74 -1.20 10.52 -2.30
CA HIS A 74 -1.56 11.58 -3.27
C HIS A 74 -2.96 12.14 -3.05
N ILE A 75 -3.93 11.29 -2.68
CA ILE A 75 -5.30 11.73 -2.35
C ILE A 75 -5.26 12.57 -1.07
N GLY A 76 -4.48 12.13 -0.08
CA GLY A 76 -4.29 12.84 1.18
C GLY A 76 -3.67 14.22 0.97
N PHE A 77 -2.63 14.33 0.14
CA PHE A 77 -2.01 15.61 -0.22
C PHE A 77 -2.97 16.56 -0.94
N GLY A 78 -3.81 16.03 -1.83
CA GLY A 78 -4.87 16.81 -2.47
C GLY A 78 -5.82 17.42 -1.44
N LEU A 79 -6.37 16.58 -0.55
CA LEU A 79 -7.28 17.02 0.50
C LEU A 79 -6.63 18.04 1.45
N GLN A 80 -5.39 17.80 1.86
CA GLN A 80 -4.62 18.73 2.69
C GLN A 80 -4.44 20.09 2.02
N ARG A 81 -4.06 20.13 0.74
CA ARG A 81 -3.87 21.37 -0.02
C ARG A 81 -5.18 22.14 -0.22
N SER A 82 -6.30 21.43 -0.38
CA SER A 82 -7.62 22.03 -0.59
C SER A 82 -8.35 22.41 0.70
N THR A 83 -7.89 21.96 1.87
CA THR A 83 -8.55 22.25 3.17
C THR A 83 -7.91 23.47 3.85
N PRO A 84 -8.67 24.37 4.50
CA PRO A 84 -8.09 25.46 5.29
C PRO A 84 -7.15 24.96 6.40
N PRO A 85 -6.00 25.61 6.67
CA PRO A 85 -5.01 25.13 7.64
C PRO A 85 -5.55 24.80 9.03
N ALA A 86 -6.52 25.58 9.53
CA ALA A 86 -7.14 25.37 10.84
C ALA A 86 -7.98 24.09 10.95
N LEU A 87 -8.31 23.45 9.81
CA LEU A 87 -9.19 22.28 9.72
C LEU A 87 -8.47 21.06 9.14
N ARG A 88 -7.12 21.03 9.19
CA ARG A 88 -6.30 19.92 8.67
C ARG A 88 -5.95 18.92 9.78
N PRO A 89 -6.73 17.84 9.99
CA PRO A 89 -6.30 16.69 10.78
C PRO A 89 -5.21 15.91 10.05
N ASP A 90 -4.83 14.73 10.56
CA ASP A 90 -4.13 13.74 9.74
C ASP A 90 -4.98 13.44 8.50
N PHE A 91 -4.36 13.29 7.33
CA PHE A 91 -5.14 13.09 6.12
C PHE A 91 -5.95 11.77 6.15
N GLN A 92 -5.54 10.78 6.94
CA GLN A 92 -6.26 9.52 7.10
C GLN A 92 -7.56 9.67 7.89
N ASP A 93 -7.67 10.71 8.71
CA ASP A 93 -8.87 11.00 9.51
C ASP A 93 -10.03 11.48 8.64
N PHE A 94 -9.75 12.07 7.48
CA PHE A 94 -10.78 12.45 6.52
C PHE A 94 -11.54 11.21 6.02
N ALA A 95 -12.85 11.16 6.26
CA ALA A 95 -13.71 10.16 5.62
C ALA A 95 -13.63 10.24 4.08
N ALA A 96 -13.46 11.45 3.54
CA ALA A 96 -13.25 11.68 2.12
C ALA A 96 -11.95 11.04 1.60
N TRP A 97 -10.89 10.97 2.41
CA TRP A 97 -9.67 10.27 2.04
C TRP A 97 -9.95 8.76 1.92
N ARG A 98 -10.54 8.13 2.95
CA ARG A 98 -10.82 6.68 2.94
C ARG A 98 -11.76 6.28 1.80
N ALA A 99 -12.81 7.06 1.56
CA ALA A 99 -13.69 6.87 0.40
C ALA A 99 -12.97 7.06 -0.94
N GLY A 100 -12.13 8.11 -1.05
CA GLY A 100 -11.34 8.37 -2.26
C GLY A 100 -10.33 7.27 -2.57
N VAL A 101 -9.69 6.69 -1.56
CA VAL A 101 -8.79 5.54 -1.72
C VAL A 101 -9.52 4.35 -2.33
N VAL A 102 -10.71 4.02 -1.81
CA VAL A 102 -11.53 2.93 -2.36
C VAL A 102 -11.91 3.21 -3.81
N GLU A 103 -12.37 4.43 -4.12
CA GLU A 103 -12.78 4.81 -5.48
C GLU A 103 -11.64 4.69 -6.49
N VAL A 104 -10.47 5.26 -6.17
CA VAL A 104 -9.30 5.25 -7.05
C VAL A 104 -8.77 3.83 -7.25
N LEU A 105 -8.74 3.01 -6.19
CA LEU A 105 -8.25 1.64 -6.30
C LEU A 105 -9.25 0.71 -7.00
N ASP A 106 -10.56 0.89 -6.81
CA ASP A 106 -11.60 0.17 -7.58
C ASP A 106 -11.47 0.50 -9.08
N LEU A 107 -11.32 1.79 -9.42
CA LEU A 107 -11.08 2.22 -10.79
C LEU A 107 -9.79 1.60 -11.36
N ALA A 108 -8.69 1.63 -10.60
CA ALA A 108 -7.43 1.06 -11.02
C ALA A 108 -7.53 -0.46 -11.25
N LEU A 109 -8.16 -1.21 -10.36
CA LEU A 109 -8.30 -2.67 -10.50
C LEU A 109 -9.19 -3.06 -11.69
N ARG A 110 -10.22 -2.27 -11.98
CA ARG A 110 -11.10 -2.48 -13.14
C ARG A 110 -10.46 -2.06 -14.46
N GLY A 111 -9.75 -0.94 -14.46
CA GLY A 111 -9.21 -0.30 -15.66
C GLY A 111 -7.78 -0.69 -16.02
N ALA A 112 -6.93 -1.01 -15.05
CA ALA A 112 -5.52 -1.35 -15.30
C ALA A 112 -5.39 -2.70 -16.00
N GLY A 113 -4.38 -2.87 -16.84
CA GLY A 113 -4.09 -4.13 -17.52
C GLY A 113 -3.52 -5.24 -16.62
N GLY A 114 -3.08 -4.91 -15.40
CA GLY A 114 -2.42 -5.83 -14.47
C GLY A 114 -2.68 -5.50 -12.99
N ASP A 115 -1.86 -6.08 -12.11
CA ASP A 115 -2.01 -5.95 -10.64
C ASP A 115 -1.76 -4.51 -10.13
N VAL A 116 -2.37 -4.15 -9.02
CA VAL A 116 -2.20 -2.83 -8.39
C VAL A 116 -1.41 -3.00 -7.10
N VAL A 117 -0.29 -2.28 -6.96
CA VAL A 117 0.58 -2.36 -5.78
C VAL A 117 0.50 -1.03 -5.02
N VAL A 118 0.23 -1.10 -3.72
CA VAL A 118 -0.11 0.06 -2.89
C VAL A 118 0.85 0.14 -1.70
N PRO A 119 1.68 1.20 -1.58
CA PRO A 119 2.40 1.50 -0.36
C PRO A 119 1.50 2.33 0.56
N MET A 120 1.33 1.94 1.82
CA MET A 120 0.58 2.76 2.79
C MET A 120 0.99 2.48 4.23
N THR A 121 0.69 3.37 5.17
CA THR A 121 0.78 3.11 6.61
C THR A 121 -0.59 3.29 7.23
N VAL A 122 -1.29 2.20 7.56
CA VAL A 122 -2.58 2.25 8.27
C VAL A 122 -2.46 1.42 9.54
N THR A 123 -2.52 2.07 10.69
CA THR A 123 -2.42 1.46 12.03
C THR A 123 -3.78 1.30 12.71
N SER A 124 -4.79 2.02 12.24
CA SER A 124 -6.17 1.94 12.74
C SER A 124 -6.91 0.77 12.08
N PRO A 125 -7.39 -0.22 12.86
CA PRO A 125 -8.21 -1.31 12.30
C PRO A 125 -9.46 -0.80 11.60
N ARG A 126 -10.06 0.28 12.13
CA ARG A 126 -11.21 0.94 11.52
C ARG A 126 -10.86 1.52 10.14
N TYR A 127 -9.72 2.20 10.00
CA TYR A 127 -9.33 2.77 8.71
C TYR A 127 -8.94 1.69 7.71
N LEU A 128 -8.37 0.59 8.18
CA LEU A 128 -8.11 -0.59 7.36
C LEU A 128 -9.42 -1.19 6.84
N ASP A 129 -10.43 -1.33 7.70
CA ASP A 129 -11.74 -1.85 7.31
C ASP A 129 -12.47 -0.93 6.31
N GLU A 130 -12.50 0.38 6.59
CA GLU A 130 -13.10 1.38 5.70
C GLU A 130 -12.36 1.52 4.34
N THR A 131 -11.18 0.93 4.18
CA THR A 131 -10.41 0.92 2.92
C THR A 131 -10.24 -0.49 2.35
N VAL A 132 -9.28 -1.27 2.87
CA VAL A 132 -8.99 -2.64 2.46
C VAL A 132 -10.20 -3.55 2.64
N GLY A 133 -10.90 -3.44 3.77
CA GLY A 133 -12.15 -4.18 4.01
C GLY A 133 -13.20 -3.86 2.95
N ARG A 134 -13.43 -2.57 2.69
CA ARG A 134 -14.37 -2.12 1.66
C ARG A 134 -14.03 -2.61 0.26
N LEU A 135 -12.75 -2.64 -0.12
CA LEU A 135 -12.30 -3.19 -1.41
C LEU A 135 -12.57 -4.69 -1.53
N ARG A 136 -12.41 -5.45 -0.43
CA ARG A 136 -12.79 -6.87 -0.38
C ARG A 136 -14.30 -7.05 -0.53
N GLU A 137 -15.13 -6.19 0.08
CA GLU A 137 -16.59 -6.23 -0.07
C GLU A 137 -17.05 -5.95 -1.51
N LEU A 138 -16.33 -5.11 -2.25
CA LEU A 138 -16.55 -4.90 -3.68
C LEU A 138 -16.18 -6.15 -4.52
N GLY A 139 -15.50 -7.11 -3.90
CA GLY A 139 -15.12 -8.41 -4.46
C GLY A 139 -13.81 -8.37 -5.24
N HIS A 140 -12.92 -7.44 -4.89
CA HIS A 140 -11.53 -7.47 -5.35
C HIS A 140 -10.74 -8.52 -4.57
N ASP A 141 -9.75 -9.11 -5.24
CA ASP A 141 -8.75 -9.94 -4.59
C ASP A 141 -7.68 -9.04 -3.96
N VAL A 142 -7.56 -9.07 -2.63
CA VAL A 142 -6.72 -8.13 -1.86
C VAL A 142 -5.75 -8.89 -0.96
N GLY A 143 -4.48 -8.92 -1.38
CA GLY A 143 -3.35 -9.32 -0.56
C GLY A 143 -2.91 -8.15 0.32
N HIS A 144 -3.06 -8.27 1.63
CA HIS A 144 -2.62 -7.26 2.60
C HIS A 144 -1.46 -7.81 3.42
N VAL A 145 -0.33 -7.10 3.44
CA VAL A 145 0.87 -7.48 4.18
C VAL A 145 1.40 -6.31 4.97
N ALA A 146 1.77 -6.54 6.24
CA ALA A 146 2.43 -5.57 7.09
C ALA A 146 3.94 -5.87 7.17
N LEU A 147 4.76 -4.93 6.74
CA LEU A 147 6.21 -4.99 6.92
C LEU A 147 6.55 -4.64 8.36
N LEU A 148 7.22 -5.55 9.05
CA LEU A 148 7.74 -5.33 10.39
C LEU A 148 9.27 -5.26 10.37
N ALA A 149 9.82 -4.53 11.33
CA ALA A 149 11.25 -4.54 11.63
C ALA A 149 11.44 -4.36 13.12
N ARG A 150 12.51 -4.91 13.68
CA ARG A 150 12.91 -4.54 15.04
C ARG A 150 13.22 -3.05 15.11
N ARG A 151 12.93 -2.47 16.26
CA ARG A 151 13.17 -1.05 16.55
C ARG A 151 14.61 -0.64 16.22
N GLU A 152 15.57 -1.46 16.63
CA GLU A 152 17.01 -1.21 16.41
C GLU A 152 17.34 -1.13 14.93
N THR A 153 16.68 -1.94 14.09
CA THR A 153 16.89 -1.91 12.65
C THR A 153 16.35 -0.62 12.04
N VAL A 154 15.19 -0.15 12.47
CA VAL A 154 14.64 1.12 11.95
C VAL A 154 15.48 2.30 12.42
N VAL A 155 15.89 2.34 13.69
CA VAL A 155 16.83 3.34 14.23
C VAL A 155 18.13 3.39 13.41
N ARG A 156 18.70 2.22 13.10
CA ARG A 156 19.91 2.11 12.26
C ARG A 156 19.68 2.63 10.83
N ARG A 157 18.51 2.37 10.24
CA ARG A 157 18.13 2.87 8.90
C ARG A 157 17.93 4.39 8.88
N LEU A 158 17.36 4.95 9.94
CA LEU A 158 17.24 6.40 10.18
C LEU A 158 18.62 7.06 10.21
N ALA A 159 19.51 6.56 11.07
CA ALA A 159 20.87 7.06 11.22
C ALA A 159 21.66 6.99 9.89
N GLY A 160 21.49 5.91 9.12
CA GLY A 160 22.17 5.74 7.83
C GLY A 160 21.76 6.75 6.75
N ARG A 161 20.53 7.29 6.78
CA ARG A 161 20.10 8.39 5.88
C ARG A 161 20.53 9.76 6.41
N GLY A 162 20.52 9.91 7.74
CA GLY A 162 21.01 11.08 8.45
C GLY A 162 22.50 11.34 8.25
N ALA A 163 23.33 10.33 7.96
CA ALA A 163 24.75 10.55 7.70
C ALA A 163 25.02 11.41 6.44
N GLY A 164 24.24 11.25 5.37
CA GLY A 164 24.39 12.03 4.14
C GLY A 164 23.78 13.43 4.21
N VAL A 165 22.60 13.55 4.83
CA VAL A 165 21.90 14.84 4.99
C VAL A 165 22.44 15.62 6.19
N GLY A 166 22.88 14.95 7.24
CA GLY A 166 23.48 15.50 8.45
C GLY A 166 24.88 16.04 8.22
N ALA A 167 25.69 15.43 7.34
CA ALA A 167 26.94 16.03 6.90
C ALA A 167 26.73 17.35 6.15
N ILE A 168 25.66 17.44 5.34
CA ILE A 168 25.27 18.68 4.64
C ILE A 168 24.68 19.68 5.64
N ALA A 169 23.71 19.28 6.47
CA ALA A 169 23.02 20.11 7.45
C ALA A 169 23.94 20.65 8.56
N ALA A 170 24.96 19.88 8.96
CA ALA A 170 26.04 20.35 9.85
C ALA A 170 26.88 21.45 9.19
N ARG A 171 27.07 21.37 7.86
CA ARG A 171 27.75 22.40 7.06
C ARG A 171 26.91 23.67 6.87
N VAL A 172 25.58 23.58 7.00
CA VAL A 172 24.64 24.72 6.87
C VAL A 172 23.98 25.17 8.19
N GLY A 173 24.43 24.66 9.35
CA GLY A 173 23.98 25.10 10.67
C GLY A 173 22.54 24.67 11.08
N MET A 174 21.96 23.65 10.45
CA MET A 174 20.56 23.21 10.70
C MET A 174 20.41 22.08 11.74
N THR A 175 21.40 21.87 12.60
CA THR A 175 21.54 20.70 13.49
C THR A 175 20.36 20.47 14.46
N ARG A 176 19.67 21.54 14.89
CA ARG A 176 18.53 21.42 15.83
C ARG A 176 17.25 20.84 15.22
N VAL A 177 17.07 20.92 13.90
CA VAL A 177 15.88 20.38 13.21
C VAL A 177 15.97 18.86 13.04
N GLY A 178 17.18 18.29 12.97
CA GLY A 178 17.41 16.85 12.85
C GLY A 178 16.94 16.06 14.07
N LEU A 179 17.29 16.52 15.28
CA LEU A 179 17.02 15.82 16.54
C LEU A 179 15.51 15.69 16.87
N ARG A 180 14.71 16.73 16.58
CA ARG A 180 13.24 16.67 16.79
C ARG A 180 12.55 15.75 15.79
N ARG A 181 13.05 15.69 14.56
CA ARG A 181 12.54 14.77 13.53
C ARG A 181 12.83 13.32 13.88
N GLU A 182 14.01 13.05 14.44
CA GLU A 182 14.40 11.72 14.93
C GLU A 182 13.51 11.27 16.10
N ALA A 183 13.27 12.12 17.10
CA ALA A 183 12.40 11.78 18.22
C ALA A 183 10.95 11.50 17.77
N TRP A 184 10.39 12.34 16.87
CA TRP A 184 9.06 12.12 16.29
C TRP A 184 9.01 10.84 15.45
N ALA A 185 10.05 10.55 14.66
CA ALA A 185 10.12 9.33 13.87
C ALA A 185 10.17 8.07 14.74
N LEU A 186 10.86 8.13 15.89
CA LEU A 186 10.95 7.02 16.84
C LEU A 186 9.64 6.80 17.61
N GLU A 187 8.94 7.86 18.01
CA GLU A 187 7.66 7.73 18.70
C GLU A 187 6.56 7.19 17.77
N GLN A 188 6.57 7.61 16.50
CA GLN A 188 5.66 7.09 15.47
C GLN A 188 6.03 5.67 15.04
N LEU A 189 7.31 5.30 15.15
CA LEU A 189 7.79 3.94 14.93
C LEU A 189 7.24 2.99 16.00
N ASP A 190 7.40 3.32 17.28
CA ASP A 190 6.98 2.46 18.38
C ASP A 190 5.46 2.25 18.34
N ARG A 191 4.68 3.34 18.18
CA ARG A 191 3.22 3.27 17.99
C ARG A 191 2.82 2.50 16.73
N GLY A 192 3.58 2.65 15.65
CA GLY A 192 3.31 1.98 14.38
C GLY A 192 3.57 0.48 14.44
N LEU A 193 4.68 0.06 15.04
CA LEU A 193 5.05 -1.35 15.20
C LEU A 193 4.05 -2.09 16.10
N ASP A 194 3.69 -1.50 17.24
CA ASP A 194 2.74 -2.11 18.17
C ASP A 194 1.37 -2.28 17.51
N ALA A 195 0.85 -1.24 16.87
CA ALA A 195 -0.43 -1.33 16.18
C ALA A 195 -0.40 -2.35 15.04
N LEU A 196 0.65 -2.37 14.23
CA LEU A 196 0.76 -3.26 13.07
C LEU A 196 1.04 -4.71 13.45
N SER A 197 1.49 -5.00 14.67
CA SER A 197 1.62 -6.36 15.19
C SER A 197 0.26 -7.03 15.45
N ALA A 198 -0.83 -6.26 15.48
CA ALA A 198 -2.16 -6.80 15.78
C ALA A 198 -2.63 -7.84 14.74
N PRO A 199 -3.35 -8.90 15.15
CA PRO A 199 -3.79 -9.99 14.26
C PRO A 199 -4.62 -9.53 13.05
N VAL A 200 -5.30 -8.39 13.15
CA VAL A 200 -6.10 -7.81 12.05
C VAL A 200 -5.25 -7.44 10.82
N PHE A 201 -3.94 -7.24 10.99
CA PHE A 201 -3.01 -6.97 9.90
C PHE A 201 -2.41 -8.26 9.28
N ALA A 202 -2.72 -9.41 9.91
CA ALA A 202 -2.67 -10.82 9.50
C ALA A 202 -1.38 -11.40 8.89
N GLU A 203 -0.80 -10.76 7.87
CA GLU A 203 0.40 -11.26 7.20
C GLU A 203 1.56 -10.32 7.48
N HIS A 204 2.59 -10.82 8.17
CA HIS A 204 3.74 -10.03 8.56
C HIS A 204 5.00 -10.48 7.84
N VAL A 205 5.73 -9.53 7.26
CA VAL A 205 7.05 -9.78 6.66
C VAL A 205 8.11 -8.99 7.44
N VAL A 206 8.98 -9.73 8.14
CA VAL A 206 10.11 -9.16 8.88
C VAL A 206 11.20 -8.71 7.89
N THR A 207 11.68 -7.48 8.03
CA THR A 207 12.61 -6.87 7.07
C THR A 207 14.03 -6.69 7.59
N ASP A 208 14.32 -7.02 8.85
CA ASP A 208 15.52 -6.61 9.59
C ASP A 208 16.84 -6.78 8.83
N ASP A 209 17.04 -7.96 8.27
CA ASP A 209 18.28 -8.38 7.62
C ASP A 209 18.02 -8.83 6.18
N ARG A 210 16.93 -8.34 5.58
CA ARG A 210 16.52 -8.65 4.22
C ARG A 210 16.71 -7.46 3.30
N THR A 211 17.20 -7.73 2.10
CA THR A 211 17.24 -6.79 1.00
C THR A 211 15.85 -6.55 0.42
N VAL A 212 15.67 -5.41 -0.25
CA VAL A 212 14.39 -5.08 -0.91
C VAL A 212 13.94 -6.17 -1.89
N PRO A 213 14.82 -6.75 -2.75
CA PRO A 213 14.44 -7.89 -3.59
C PRO A 213 13.94 -9.11 -2.80
N GLU A 214 14.60 -9.47 -1.69
CA GLU A 214 14.20 -10.62 -0.86
C GLU A 214 12.85 -10.39 -0.18
N VAL A 215 12.56 -9.15 0.25
CA VAL A 215 11.24 -8.79 0.79
C VAL A 215 10.18 -8.85 -0.31
N ALA A 216 10.48 -8.36 -1.52
CA ALA A 216 9.57 -8.46 -2.67
C ALA A 216 9.29 -9.92 -3.06
N ASP A 217 10.31 -10.78 -3.03
CA ASP A 217 10.17 -12.21 -3.31
C ASP A 217 9.27 -12.91 -2.29
N GLU A 218 9.37 -12.53 -1.01
CA GLU A 218 8.49 -13.06 0.03
C GLU A 218 7.03 -12.66 -0.18
N ILE A 219 6.77 -11.38 -0.44
CA ILE A 219 5.42 -10.89 -0.72
C ILE A 219 4.87 -11.60 -1.95
N ALA A 220 5.69 -11.80 -2.99
CA ALA A 220 5.30 -12.55 -4.16
C ALA A 220 4.97 -14.01 -3.84
N ARG A 221 5.74 -14.66 -2.97
CA ARG A 221 5.49 -16.03 -2.52
C ARG A 221 4.17 -16.13 -1.76
N LEU A 222 3.89 -15.20 -0.84
CA LEU A 222 2.65 -15.15 -0.06
C LEU A 222 1.41 -15.04 -0.95
N TRP A 223 1.47 -14.23 -2.00
CA TRP A 223 0.34 -13.93 -2.87
C TRP A 223 0.41 -14.62 -4.25
N GLY A 224 1.33 -15.57 -4.44
CA GLY A 224 1.52 -16.31 -5.69
C GLY A 224 1.85 -15.43 -6.90
N LEU A 225 2.51 -14.28 -6.73
CA LEU A 225 2.91 -13.38 -7.81
C LEU A 225 4.11 -13.96 -8.58
N ALA A 226 4.09 -13.83 -9.90
CA ALA A 226 5.18 -14.30 -10.75
C ALA A 226 6.15 -13.13 -11.05
N LEU A 227 7.04 -12.84 -10.10
CA LEU A 227 8.07 -11.81 -10.30
C LEU A 227 9.17 -12.31 -11.23
N ARG A 228 9.60 -11.46 -12.17
CA ARG A 228 10.85 -11.65 -12.89
C ARG A 228 12.03 -11.63 -11.91
N PRO A 229 13.15 -12.30 -12.20
CA PRO A 229 14.35 -12.23 -11.36
C PRO A 229 14.83 -10.79 -11.16
N SER A 230 15.40 -10.47 -10.00
CA SER A 230 16.03 -9.17 -9.80
C SER A 230 17.36 -9.11 -10.56
N THR A 231 17.50 -8.11 -11.43
CA THR A 231 18.69 -7.90 -12.27
C THR A 231 19.71 -6.95 -11.65
N ASP A 232 19.49 -6.49 -10.42
CA ASP A 232 20.25 -5.38 -9.84
C ASP A 232 21.42 -5.90 -8.98
N GLY A 233 22.65 -5.53 -9.34
CA GLY A 233 23.82 -5.66 -8.46
C GLY A 233 23.74 -4.67 -7.28
N ARG A 234 24.46 -4.97 -6.17
CA ARG A 234 24.43 -4.19 -4.90
C ARG A 234 24.57 -2.67 -5.06
N LEU A 235 25.32 -2.21 -6.07
CA LEU A 235 25.58 -0.79 -6.35
C LEU A 235 24.42 -0.10 -7.09
N VAL A 236 23.81 -0.75 -8.07
CA VAL A 236 22.68 -0.21 -8.85
C VAL A 236 21.43 -0.08 -7.98
N GLY A 237 21.20 -1.06 -7.09
CA GLY A 237 20.13 -1.00 -6.09
C GLY A 237 20.30 0.16 -5.10
N GLY A 238 21.54 0.53 -4.75
CA GLY A 238 21.85 1.67 -3.89
C GLY A 238 21.47 3.01 -4.50
N LEU A 239 21.89 3.28 -5.74
CA LEU A 239 21.56 4.52 -6.46
C LEU A 239 20.05 4.65 -6.70
N ARG A 240 19.38 3.56 -7.05
CA ARG A 240 17.92 3.57 -7.27
C ARG A 240 17.14 3.85 -5.99
N ARG A 241 17.58 3.36 -4.82
CA ARG A 241 16.95 3.71 -3.53
C ARG A 241 16.95 5.22 -3.28
N VAL A 242 18.03 5.90 -3.63
CA VAL A 242 18.13 7.36 -3.51
C VAL A 242 17.15 8.03 -4.48
N VAL A 243 17.10 7.60 -5.75
CA VAL A 243 16.19 8.17 -6.75
C VAL A 243 14.72 7.99 -6.36
N THR A 244 14.30 6.80 -5.92
CA THR A 244 12.91 6.57 -5.47
C THR A 244 12.57 7.42 -4.26
N SER A 245 13.50 7.57 -3.31
CA SER A 245 13.30 8.42 -2.12
C SER A 245 13.20 9.90 -2.50
N VAL A 246 14.06 10.39 -3.41
CA VAL A 246 14.05 11.78 -3.88
C VAL A 246 12.81 12.09 -4.73
N ARG A 247 12.35 11.15 -5.55
CA ARG A 247 11.11 11.32 -6.34
C ARG A 247 9.87 11.37 -5.45
N HIS A 248 9.86 10.63 -4.35
CA HIS A 248 8.76 10.64 -3.37
C HIS A 248 8.74 11.95 -2.55
N ILE A 249 9.91 12.52 -2.22
CA ILE A 249 10.01 13.80 -1.49
C ILE A 249 9.65 15.03 -2.37
N ARG A 250 9.76 14.94 -3.70
CA ARG A 250 9.62 16.09 -4.62
C ARG A 250 8.23 16.28 -5.25
N ARG A 251 7.16 15.66 -4.76
CA ARG A 251 5.78 15.82 -5.29
C ARG A 251 4.78 16.33 -4.25
#